data_AF-A0A6P8RRU4-F1
#
_entry.id   AF-A0A6P8RRU4-F1
#
_cell.length_a   1.000
_cell.length_b   1.000
_cell.length_c   1.000
_cell.angle_alpha   90.00
_cell.angle_beta   90.00
_cell.angle_gamma   90.00
#
_symmetry.space_group_name_H-M   'P 1'
#
loop_
_entity.id
_entity.type
_entity.pdbx_description
1 polymer ?
#
loop_
_entity_poly.entity_id
_entity_poly.type
_entity_poly.pdbx_seq_one_letter_code
_entity_poly.pdbx_strand_id
1 'polypeptide(L)'
;MRRLNRKKALNLMKELDAFPKVPGSYVETSASRGTVSIIVFTTMALLTIMEFFVYQTTWMRYDYEVDKDFTSKLRINIDITVAMKCQYIGADVLDLAETMITSADGLIYEPVIFDLAPQQRHWHKMLLLIQDRLREEHSVQDVIFKSAIKSATTAMPPREDNSIQPRNACRIHGHLYVNKVAGNFHITVGKAIPHPRGHAHLAALVSHDSYNFSHRIDHFSFGELLPGLINPLDGTEKIASDRMLHGIGEFIVDVFCCRFKLGAYKQAPVSLPDGHTINHLPLITDKSIL
;
A
#
# COMPACT_ATOMS: atom_id res chain seq x y z
N MET A 1 -9.95 -42.84 -14.86
CA MET A 1 -11.42 -42.74 -14.68
C MET A 1 -11.99 -44.14 -14.44
N ARG A 2 -12.38 -44.48 -13.20
CA ARG A 2 -12.99 -45.78 -12.86
C ARG A 2 -14.47 -45.76 -13.28
N ARG A 3 -14.84 -46.60 -14.25
CA ARG A 3 -16.26 -46.89 -14.59
C ARG A 3 -16.92 -47.53 -13.35
N LEU A 4 -17.63 -46.74 -12.55
CA LEU A 4 -18.52 -47.25 -11.52
C LEU A 4 -19.58 -48.12 -12.20
N ASN A 5 -19.55 -49.43 -11.91
CA ASN A 5 -20.51 -50.39 -12.43
C ASN A 5 -21.92 -49.94 -12.08
N ARG A 6 -22.72 -49.59 -13.09
CA ARG A 6 -24.11 -49.10 -12.98
C ARG A 6 -24.97 -49.94 -12.04
N LYS A 7 -24.77 -51.26 -12.00
CA LYS A 7 -25.43 -52.20 -11.08
C LYS A 7 -25.15 -51.91 -9.60
N LYS A 8 -23.92 -51.51 -9.28
CA LYS A 8 -23.49 -51.21 -7.91
C LYS A 8 -24.08 -49.89 -7.41
N ALA A 9 -24.17 -48.89 -8.28
CA ALA A 9 -24.82 -47.61 -7.98
C ALA A 9 -26.34 -47.75 -7.76
N LEU A 10 -27.01 -48.58 -8.56
CA LEU A 10 -28.43 -48.86 -8.40
C LEU A 10 -28.75 -49.58 -7.09
N ASN A 11 -27.90 -50.52 -6.67
CA ASN A 11 -28.07 -51.19 -5.38
C ASN A 11 -27.87 -50.22 -4.21
N LEU A 12 -26.87 -49.34 -4.29
CA LEU A 12 -26.59 -48.33 -3.25
C LEU A 12 -27.74 -47.31 -3.14
N MET A 13 -28.28 -46.85 -4.28
CA MET A 13 -29.47 -45.98 -4.27
C MET A 13 -30.72 -46.68 -3.71
N LYS A 14 -30.85 -48.00 -3.92
CA LYS A 14 -31.97 -48.79 -3.40
C LYS A 14 -31.87 -49.03 -1.90
N GLU A 15 -30.66 -49.00 -1.35
CA GLU A 15 -30.38 -49.17 0.09
C GLU A 15 -30.52 -47.85 0.87
N LEU A 16 -30.37 -46.70 0.21
CA LEU A 16 -30.61 -45.37 0.77
C LEU A 16 -32.09 -44.92 0.70
N ASP A 17 -32.97 -45.74 0.11
CA ASP A 17 -34.40 -45.44 -0.08
C ASP A 17 -35.18 -45.81 1.20
N ALA A 18 -35.30 -44.85 2.12
CA ALA A 18 -35.89 -45.04 3.46
C ALA A 18 -37.43 -45.10 3.48
N PHE A 19 -38.11 -45.09 2.34
CA PHE A 19 -39.58 -44.97 2.26
C PHE A 19 -40.24 -46.19 1.60
N PRO A 20 -41.35 -46.71 2.16
CA PRO A 20 -42.11 -47.81 1.57
C PRO A 20 -42.75 -47.37 0.24
N LYS A 21 -42.62 -48.20 -0.80
CA LYS A 21 -43.09 -47.88 -2.15
C LYS A 21 -44.60 -48.05 -2.25
N VAL A 22 -45.28 -47.00 -2.72
CA VAL A 22 -46.72 -47.03 -3.00
C VAL A 22 -47.06 -47.93 -4.19
N PRO A 23 -48.20 -48.66 -4.15
CA PRO A 23 -48.62 -49.53 -5.25
C PRO A 23 -48.92 -48.73 -6.52
N GLY A 24 -48.53 -49.27 -7.68
CA GLY A 24 -48.53 -48.57 -8.97
C GLY A 24 -49.89 -48.15 -9.52
N SER A 25 -51.00 -48.57 -8.90
CA SER A 25 -52.35 -48.13 -9.27
C SER A 25 -52.67 -46.69 -8.84
N TYR A 26 -51.87 -46.09 -7.95
CA TYR A 26 -52.03 -44.72 -7.47
C TYR A 26 -50.94 -43.76 -7.97
N VAL A 27 -50.13 -44.19 -8.94
CA VAL A 27 -48.96 -43.46 -9.42
C VAL A 27 -49.17 -43.05 -10.88
N GLU A 28 -49.59 -41.81 -11.09
CA GLU A 28 -49.65 -41.20 -12.43
C GLU A 28 -48.25 -40.70 -12.84
N THR A 29 -47.55 -41.46 -13.69
CA THR A 29 -46.22 -41.09 -14.16
C THR A 29 -46.32 -40.08 -15.30
N SER A 30 -46.11 -38.79 -15.01
CA SER A 30 -46.04 -37.75 -16.03
C SER A 30 -44.58 -37.39 -16.34
N ALA A 31 -44.13 -37.70 -17.56
CA ALA A 31 -42.76 -37.44 -18.01
C ALA A 31 -42.39 -35.94 -18.03
N SER A 32 -43.37 -35.04 -18.20
CA SER A 32 -43.14 -33.60 -18.24
C SER A 32 -42.77 -33.01 -16.87
N ARG A 33 -43.34 -33.54 -15.78
CA ARG A 33 -43.10 -33.04 -14.41
C ARG A 33 -41.65 -33.28 -13.95
N GLY A 34 -41.05 -34.41 -14.34
CA GLY A 34 -39.65 -34.73 -14.02
C GLY A 34 -38.66 -33.78 -14.67
N THR A 35 -38.86 -33.44 -15.95
CA THR A 35 -37.99 -32.50 -16.68
C THR A 35 -38.06 -31.09 -16.10
N VAL A 36 -39.25 -30.62 -15.72
CA VAL A 36 -39.42 -29.29 -15.10
C VAL A 36 -38.67 -29.23 -13.76
N SER A 37 -38.76 -30.26 -12.91
CA SER A 37 -38.02 -30.31 -11.65
C SER A 37 -36.51 -30.28 -11.87
N ILE A 38 -35.98 -31.02 -12.84
CA ILE A 38 -34.54 -31.01 -13.17
C ILE A 38 -34.10 -29.61 -13.60
N ILE A 39 -34.88 -28.94 -14.46
CA ILE A 39 -34.56 -27.57 -14.89
C ILE A 39 -34.50 -26.64 -13.68
N VAL A 40 -35.49 -26.67 -12.79
CA VAL A 40 -35.53 -25.83 -11.58
C VAL A 40 -34.35 -26.11 -10.65
N PHE A 41 -33.99 -27.36 -10.40
CA PHE A 41 -32.83 -27.68 -9.57
C PHE A 41 -31.52 -27.22 -10.22
N THR A 42 -31.38 -27.36 -11.54
CA THR A 42 -30.19 -26.90 -12.26
C THR A 42 -30.06 -25.37 -12.24
N THR A 43 -31.16 -24.63 -12.40
CA THR A 43 -31.15 -23.17 -12.32
C THR A 43 -30.85 -22.69 -10.90
N MET A 44 -31.46 -23.31 -9.87
CA MET A 44 -31.14 -23.02 -8.46
C MET A 44 -29.66 -23.28 -8.14
N ALA A 45 -29.10 -24.39 -8.62
CA ALA A 45 -27.69 -24.70 -8.43
C ALA A 45 -26.78 -23.67 -9.13
N LEU A 46 -27.11 -23.27 -10.37
CA LEU A 46 -26.38 -22.24 -11.10
C LEU A 46 -26.39 -20.89 -10.34
N LEU A 47 -27.57 -20.46 -9.88
CA LEU A 47 -27.71 -19.21 -9.13
C LEU A 47 -26.92 -19.27 -7.82
N THR A 48 -26.97 -20.39 -7.10
CA THR A 48 -26.22 -20.57 -5.84
C THR A 48 -24.71 -20.51 -6.07
N ILE A 49 -24.23 -21.14 -7.15
CA ILE A 49 -22.80 -21.09 -7.52
C ILE A 49 -22.40 -19.66 -7.90
N MET A 50 -23.23 -18.94 -8.66
CA MET A 50 -22.94 -17.56 -9.05
C MET A 50 -22.90 -16.65 -7.82
N GLU A 51 -23.85 -16.77 -6.91
CA GLU A 51 -23.89 -16.01 -5.67
C GLU A 51 -22.70 -16.33 -4.77
N PHE A 52 -22.27 -17.59 -4.74
CA PHE A 52 -21.08 -17.99 -4.00
C PHE A 52 -19.80 -17.30 -4.52
N PHE A 53 -19.63 -17.18 -5.84
CA PHE A 53 -18.51 -16.43 -6.42
C PHE A 53 -18.59 -14.94 -6.12
N VAL A 54 -19.79 -14.35 -6.11
CA VAL A 54 -20.01 -12.96 -5.70
C VAL A 54 -19.67 -12.77 -4.22
N TYR A 55 -20.09 -13.69 -3.35
CA TYR A 55 -19.81 -13.64 -1.90
C TYR A 55 -18.31 -13.80 -1.58
N GLN A 56 -17.57 -14.54 -2.41
CA GLN A 56 -16.12 -14.60 -2.32
C GLN A 56 -15.42 -13.32 -2.78
N THR A 57 -16.12 -12.44 -3.52
CA THR A 57 -15.54 -11.18 -3.98
C THR A 57 -15.53 -10.18 -2.85
N THR A 58 -14.34 -9.79 -2.40
CA THR A 58 -14.17 -8.75 -1.38
C THR A 58 -14.21 -7.36 -2.02
N TRP A 59 -14.83 -6.41 -1.32
CA TRP A 59 -14.92 -5.00 -1.72
C TRP A 59 -14.27 -4.14 -0.64
N MET A 60 -13.54 -3.11 -1.05
CA MET A 60 -12.98 -2.12 -0.13
C MET A 60 -14.09 -1.14 0.27
N ARG A 61 -14.18 -0.83 1.57
CA ARG A 61 -15.04 0.26 2.08
C ARG A 61 -14.22 1.15 2.98
N TYR A 62 -14.44 2.45 2.82
CA TYR A 62 -13.72 3.50 3.51
C TYR A 62 -14.67 4.19 4.47
N ASP A 63 -14.43 4.01 5.77
CA ASP A 63 -15.16 4.67 6.84
C ASP A 63 -14.18 5.57 7.61
N TYR A 64 -14.64 6.78 7.97
CA TYR A 64 -13.84 7.71 8.77
C TYR A 64 -14.15 7.52 10.25
N GLU A 65 -13.11 7.33 11.06
CA GLU A 65 -13.18 7.26 12.51
C GLU A 65 -12.18 8.25 13.12
N VAL A 66 -12.52 8.83 14.26
CA VAL A 66 -11.60 9.73 14.98
C VAL A 66 -10.52 8.89 15.65
N ASP A 67 -9.24 9.18 15.34
CA ASP A 67 -8.13 8.55 16.04
C ASP A 67 -8.11 9.02 17.51
N LYS A 68 -8.12 8.05 18.42
CA LYS A 68 -8.08 8.28 19.88
C LYS A 68 -6.72 7.93 20.49
N ASP A 69 -5.81 7.36 19.70
CA ASP A 69 -4.52 6.90 20.20
C ASP A 69 -3.41 7.90 19.87
N PHE A 70 -3.16 8.80 20.82
CA PHE A 70 -2.08 9.78 20.77
C PHE A 70 -0.76 9.26 21.38
N THR A 71 -0.78 8.07 21.99
CA THR A 71 0.36 7.55 22.76
C THR A 71 1.27 6.66 21.94
N SER A 72 0.73 5.99 20.92
CA SER A 72 1.54 5.16 20.05
C SER A 72 2.49 5.97 19.19
N LYS A 73 3.69 5.42 18.97
CA LYS A 73 4.66 5.99 18.04
C LYS A 73 4.32 5.56 16.61
N LEU A 74 4.48 6.47 15.67
CA LEU A 74 4.36 6.21 14.24
C LEU A 74 5.69 5.69 13.70
N ARG A 75 5.64 4.56 13.01
CA ARG A 75 6.79 4.03 12.28
C ARG A 75 6.91 4.74 10.93
N ILE A 76 8.08 5.23 10.57
CA ILE A 76 8.39 5.73 9.23
C ILE A 76 9.39 4.77 8.61
N ASN A 77 9.10 4.27 7.40
CA ASN A 77 10.01 3.45 6.63
C ASN A 77 10.62 4.31 5.52
N ILE A 78 11.95 4.28 5.43
CA ILE A 78 12.71 5.16 4.56
C ILE A 78 13.67 4.29 3.76
N ASP A 79 13.74 4.52 2.46
CA ASP A 79 14.77 4.04 1.54
C ASP A 79 15.01 5.13 0.50
N ILE A 80 16.04 5.94 0.72
CA ILE A 80 16.36 7.11 -0.10
C ILE A 80 17.83 7.04 -0.49
N THR A 81 18.12 7.20 -1.77
CA THR A 81 19.49 7.26 -2.30
C THR A 81 19.84 8.70 -2.65
N VAL A 82 20.90 9.25 -2.05
CA VAL A 82 21.39 10.61 -2.31
C VAL A 82 22.77 10.56 -2.98
N ALA A 83 23.02 11.41 -3.96
CA ALA A 83 24.26 11.52 -4.74
C ALA A 83 25.44 12.16 -3.96
N MET A 84 25.58 11.79 -2.68
CA MET A 84 26.69 12.18 -1.81
C MET A 84 27.26 10.97 -1.07
N LYS A 85 28.52 11.04 -0.65
CA LYS A 85 29.13 9.97 0.17
C LYS A 85 28.50 9.92 1.56
N CYS A 86 28.31 8.71 2.08
CA CYS A 86 27.72 8.48 3.41
C CYS A 86 28.46 9.12 4.59
N GLN A 87 29.73 9.52 4.42
CA GLN A 87 30.52 10.18 5.46
C GLN A 87 30.10 11.64 5.68
N TYR A 88 29.50 12.27 4.66
CA TYR A 88 29.21 13.70 4.63
C TYR A 88 27.72 14.01 4.71
N ILE A 89 26.86 13.02 4.93
CA ILE A 89 25.42 13.19 4.96
C ILE A 89 24.85 12.64 6.26
N GLY A 90 23.88 13.34 6.82
CA GLY A 90 23.12 12.93 8.00
C GLY A 90 21.64 13.14 7.74
N ALA A 91 20.82 12.23 8.25
CA ALA A 91 19.38 12.40 8.31
C ALA A 91 18.97 12.63 9.76
N ASP A 92 17.98 13.48 9.98
CA ASP A 92 17.44 13.76 11.31
C ASP A 92 15.96 14.11 11.26
N VAL A 93 15.31 13.90 12.40
CA VAL A 93 13.88 14.13 12.59
C VAL A 93 13.73 15.14 13.72
N LEU A 94 13.05 16.24 13.43
CA LEU A 94 12.67 17.25 14.41
C LEU A 94 11.16 17.27 14.56
N ASP A 95 10.67 16.94 15.75
CA ASP A 95 9.26 17.09 16.09
C ASP A 95 8.96 18.46 16.69
N LEU A 96 7.69 18.86 16.74
CA LEU A 96 7.26 20.10 17.43
C LEU A 96 7.65 20.15 18.92
N ALA A 97 8.02 19.01 19.51
CA ALA A 97 8.51 18.95 20.89
C ALA A 97 10.01 19.26 21.00
N GLU A 98 10.69 19.56 19.88
CA GLU A 98 12.14 19.82 19.77
C GLU A 98 13.00 18.68 20.34
N THR A 99 12.42 17.48 20.48
CA THR A 99 13.15 16.31 20.99
C THR A 99 13.82 15.60 19.83
N MET A 100 15.15 15.70 19.78
CA MET A 100 15.95 14.94 18.82
C MET A 100 15.84 13.45 19.14
N ILE A 101 15.06 12.73 18.34
CA ILE A 101 15.16 11.28 18.29
C ILE A 101 16.39 11.00 17.45
N THR A 102 17.51 10.66 18.08
CA THR A 102 18.75 10.36 17.38
C THR A 102 18.48 9.29 16.31
N SER A 103 18.53 9.72 15.06
CA SER A 103 18.37 8.91 13.84
C SER A 103 19.41 7.77 13.71
N ALA A 104 20.41 7.75 14.60
CA ALA A 104 21.50 6.80 14.62
C ALA A 104 21.08 5.36 14.94
N ASP A 105 19.98 5.12 15.66
CA ASP A 105 19.59 3.76 16.08
C ASP A 105 18.69 3.00 15.08
N GLY A 106 18.14 3.69 14.05
CA GLY A 106 17.18 3.08 13.11
C GLY A 106 17.53 3.18 11.62
N LEU A 107 18.47 4.06 11.25
CA LEU A 107 18.86 4.29 9.85
C LEU A 107 20.26 3.75 9.56
N ILE A 108 20.36 2.97 8.49
CA ILE A 108 21.61 2.39 8.00
C ILE A 108 22.02 3.14 6.74
N TYR A 109 23.30 3.53 6.70
CA TYR A 109 23.92 4.27 5.60
C TYR A 109 24.81 3.33 4.79
N GLU A 110 24.40 2.99 3.57
CA GLU A 110 25.14 2.08 2.69
C GLU A 110 25.75 2.86 1.51
N PRO A 111 27.07 2.74 1.26
CA PRO A 111 27.69 3.39 0.10
C PRO A 111 27.31 2.65 -1.19
N VAL A 112 26.66 3.36 -2.11
CA VAL A 112 26.11 2.82 -3.37
C VAL A 112 26.50 3.68 -4.58
N ILE A 113 26.16 3.19 -5.77
CA ILE A 113 26.25 3.95 -7.02
C ILE A 113 24.90 4.61 -7.26
N PHE A 114 24.90 5.91 -7.60
CA PHE A 114 23.66 6.67 -7.82
C PHE A 114 22.88 6.13 -9.02
N ASP A 115 23.59 5.87 -10.12
CA ASP A 115 23.02 5.43 -11.39
C ASP A 115 22.43 4.01 -11.30
N LEU A 116 21.18 3.88 -11.73
CA LEU A 116 20.45 2.62 -11.78
C LEU A 116 21.04 1.67 -12.83
N ALA A 117 21.11 0.37 -12.50
CA ALA A 117 21.41 -0.66 -13.50
C ALA A 117 20.27 -0.77 -14.54
N PRO A 118 20.50 -1.35 -15.73
CA PRO A 118 19.49 -1.43 -16.79
C PRO A 118 18.15 -2.02 -16.31
N GLN A 119 18.20 -3.15 -15.58
CA GLN A 119 17.01 -3.81 -15.04
C GLN A 119 16.27 -2.92 -14.02
N GLN A 120 17.02 -2.25 -13.14
CA GLN A 120 16.44 -1.35 -12.14
C GLN A 120 15.82 -0.11 -12.79
N ARG A 121 16.41 0.38 -13.90
CA ARG A 121 15.86 1.50 -14.67
C ARG A 121 14.54 1.13 -15.34
N HIS A 122 14.41 -0.09 -15.86
CA HIS A 122 13.14 -0.59 -16.39
C HIS A 122 12.06 -0.69 -15.30
N TRP A 123 12.42 -1.24 -14.14
CA TRP A 123 11.55 -1.28 -12.97
C TRP A 123 11.09 0.12 -12.55
N HIS A 124 12.02 1.07 -12.44
CA HIS A 124 11.75 2.44 -12.04
C HIS A 124 10.79 3.14 -13.02
N LYS A 125 11.00 2.99 -14.33
CA LYS A 125 10.08 3.51 -15.36
C LYS A 125 8.67 2.92 -15.23
N MET A 126 8.57 1.63 -14.95
CA MET A 126 7.29 0.96 -14.73
C MET A 126 6.60 1.54 -13.48
N LEU A 127 7.34 1.74 -12.39
CA LEU A 127 6.79 2.31 -11.16
C LEU A 127 6.25 3.73 -11.37
N LEU A 128 6.99 4.58 -12.09
CA LEU A 128 6.54 5.93 -12.44
C LEU A 128 5.27 5.93 -13.29
N LEU A 129 5.16 5.02 -14.27
CA LEU A 129 3.95 4.86 -15.07
C LEU A 129 2.75 4.47 -14.19
N ILE A 130 2.94 3.55 -13.24
CA ILE A 130 1.89 3.13 -12.33
C ILE A 130 1.47 4.30 -11.42
N GLN A 131 2.42 5.06 -10.90
CA GLN A 131 2.12 6.24 -10.07
C GLN A 131 1.34 7.32 -10.81
N ASP A 132 1.71 7.61 -12.05
CA ASP A 132 1.01 8.59 -12.89
C ASP A 132 -0.46 8.19 -13.05
N ARG A 133 -0.72 6.90 -13.33
CA ARG A 133 -2.09 6.36 -13.43
C ARG A 133 -2.82 6.35 -12.10
N LEU A 134 -2.15 6.04 -10.99
CA LEU A 134 -2.73 6.09 -9.64
C LEU A 134 -3.15 7.51 -9.23
N ARG A 135 -2.42 8.54 -9.70
CA ARG A 135 -2.76 9.94 -9.46
C ARG A 135 -4.00 10.37 -10.26
N GLU A 136 -4.18 9.84 -11.47
CA GLU A 136 -5.38 10.11 -12.28
C GLU A 136 -6.61 9.34 -11.77
N GLU A 137 -6.43 8.06 -11.41
CA GLU A 137 -7.53 7.15 -11.07
C GLU A 137 -7.30 6.45 -9.73
N HIS A 138 -7.79 7.06 -8.65
CA HIS A 138 -7.67 6.49 -7.29
C HIS A 138 -8.36 5.10 -7.14
N SER A 139 -9.31 4.74 -8.02
CA SER A 139 -9.97 3.43 -8.01
C SER A 139 -9.05 2.29 -8.48
N VAL A 140 -7.97 2.60 -9.21
CA VAL A 140 -7.01 1.60 -9.70
C VAL A 140 -6.19 1.01 -8.55
N GLN A 141 -6.05 1.75 -7.45
CA GLN A 141 -5.34 1.28 -6.26
C GLN A 141 -5.99 0.02 -5.67
N ASP A 142 -7.32 -0.08 -5.71
CA ASP A 142 -8.05 -1.27 -5.24
C ASP A 142 -7.71 -2.51 -6.10
N VAL A 143 -7.56 -2.33 -7.41
CA VAL A 143 -7.22 -3.41 -8.36
C VAL A 143 -5.78 -3.85 -8.16
N ILE A 144 -4.86 -2.89 -8.03
CA ILE A 144 -3.44 -3.16 -7.76
C ILE A 144 -3.30 -3.85 -6.41
N PHE A 145 -3.97 -3.39 -5.36
CA PHE A 145 -3.93 -4.01 -4.04
C PHE A 145 -4.43 -5.47 -4.08
N LYS A 146 -5.57 -5.73 -4.75
CA LYS A 146 -6.10 -7.11 -4.93
C LYS A 146 -5.18 -8.02 -5.75
N SER A 147 -4.49 -7.48 -6.75
CA SER A 147 -3.55 -8.21 -7.60
C SER A 147 -2.20 -8.45 -6.91
N ALA A 148 -1.68 -7.45 -6.21
CA ALA A 148 -0.39 -7.47 -5.54
C ALA A 148 -0.38 -8.28 -4.24
N ILE A 149 -1.53 -8.43 -3.55
CA ILE A 149 -1.68 -9.45 -2.50
C ILE A 149 -1.38 -10.87 -3.03
N LYS A 150 -1.59 -11.11 -4.34
CA LYS A 150 -1.28 -12.40 -4.99
C LYS A 150 0.13 -12.48 -5.59
N SER A 151 0.77 -11.34 -5.87
CA SER A 151 2.08 -11.26 -6.51
C SER A 151 3.03 -10.44 -5.63
N ALA A 152 3.81 -11.13 -4.81
CA ALA A 152 4.69 -10.51 -3.83
C ALA A 152 5.79 -9.65 -4.50
N THR A 153 6.01 -8.50 -3.87
CA THR A 153 7.11 -7.52 -4.02
C THR A 153 6.97 -6.46 -5.13
N THR A 154 6.57 -5.26 -4.71
CA THR A 154 6.84 -3.94 -5.33
C THR A 154 8.26 -3.43 -5.03
N ALA A 155 9.12 -4.28 -4.47
CA ALA A 155 10.48 -3.91 -4.11
C ALA A 155 11.36 -3.81 -5.37
N MET A 156 12.28 -2.85 -5.39
CA MET A 156 13.27 -2.74 -6.46
C MET A 156 14.12 -4.03 -6.53
N PRO A 157 14.37 -4.58 -7.74
CA PRO A 157 15.22 -5.75 -7.87
C PRO A 157 16.67 -5.45 -7.44
N PRO A 158 17.39 -6.47 -6.92
CA PRO A 158 18.79 -6.31 -6.56
C PRO A 158 19.62 -5.94 -7.79
N ARG A 159 20.68 -5.16 -7.57
CA ARG A 159 21.61 -4.78 -8.63
C ARG A 159 22.41 -6.01 -9.08
N GLU A 160 22.39 -6.30 -10.38
CA GLU A 160 23.11 -7.44 -10.98
C GLU A 160 24.54 -7.10 -11.44
N ASP A 161 24.84 -5.82 -11.62
CA ASP A 161 26.06 -5.35 -12.27
C ASP A 161 27.24 -5.15 -11.30
N ASN A 162 28.40 -5.75 -11.66
CA ASN A 162 29.71 -5.54 -11.02
C ASN A 162 30.39 -4.28 -11.55
N SER A 163 29.73 -3.13 -11.39
CA SER A 163 30.25 -1.85 -11.87
C SER A 163 31.54 -1.47 -11.14
N ILE A 164 32.56 -1.04 -11.89
CA ILE A 164 33.83 -0.48 -11.38
C ILE A 164 33.66 0.99 -10.95
N GLN A 165 32.45 1.56 -11.11
CA GLN A 165 32.19 2.95 -10.76
C GLN A 165 32.41 3.23 -9.27
N PRO A 166 32.96 4.40 -8.93
CA PRO A 166 33.10 4.80 -7.53
C PRO A 166 31.73 4.98 -6.88
N ARG A 167 31.60 4.47 -5.65
CA ARG A 167 30.40 4.60 -4.81
C ARG A 167 30.26 6.05 -4.33
N ASN A 168 29.69 6.89 -5.19
CA ASN A 168 29.55 8.32 -4.97
C ASN A 168 28.19 8.72 -4.34
N ALA A 169 27.34 7.73 -4.02
CA ALA A 169 26.06 7.94 -3.40
C ALA A 169 25.95 7.21 -2.06
N CYS A 170 24.94 7.60 -1.30
CA CYS A 170 24.58 6.99 -0.03
C CYS A 170 23.11 6.59 -0.06
N ARG A 171 22.87 5.30 0.18
CA ARG A 171 21.53 4.77 0.42
C ARG A 171 21.27 4.84 1.92
N ILE A 172 20.27 5.62 2.29
CA ILE A 172 19.78 5.79 3.65
C ILE A 172 18.50 4.99 3.74
N HIS A 173 18.57 3.85 4.42
CA HIS A 173 17.43 2.95 4.55
C HIS A 173 17.25 2.46 5.98
N GLY A 174 16.00 2.13 6.33
CA GLY A 174 15.66 1.61 7.65
C GLY A 174 14.27 2.07 8.08
N HIS A 175 14.06 2.09 9.39
CA HIS A 175 12.82 2.57 9.96
C HIS A 175 13.09 3.30 11.27
N LEU A 176 12.25 4.29 11.55
CA LEU A 176 12.33 5.11 12.75
C LEU A 176 10.95 5.28 13.38
N TYR A 177 10.92 5.38 14.71
CA TYR A 177 9.69 5.56 15.46
C TYR A 177 9.60 6.99 15.96
N VAL A 178 8.59 7.73 15.51
CA VAL A 178 8.36 9.14 15.83
C VAL A 178 7.05 9.31 16.58
N ASN A 179 6.90 10.46 17.24
CA ASN A 179 5.62 10.84 17.83
C ASN A 179 4.61 11.19 16.71
N LYS A 180 3.31 10.94 16.93
CA LYS A 180 2.23 11.31 16.01
C LYS A 180 1.91 12.81 16.06
N VAL A 181 2.91 13.63 15.79
CA VAL A 181 2.81 15.09 15.75
C VAL A 181 3.41 15.61 14.45
N ALA A 182 3.09 16.85 14.09
CA ALA A 182 3.78 17.49 12.98
C ALA A 182 5.30 17.54 13.28
N GLY A 183 6.09 17.30 12.26
CA GLY A 183 7.53 17.22 12.37
C GLY A 183 8.17 17.20 10.99
N ASN A 184 9.47 17.46 10.97
CA ASN A 184 10.27 17.55 9.75
C ASN A 184 11.32 16.45 9.77
N PHE A 185 11.36 15.67 8.69
CA PHE A 185 12.48 14.79 8.38
C PHE A 185 13.33 15.50 7.33
N HIS A 186 14.60 15.74 7.64
CA HIS A 186 15.50 16.37 6.69
C HIS A 186 16.81 15.61 6.57
N ILE A 187 17.41 15.72 5.40
CA ILE A 187 18.71 15.14 5.08
C ILE A 187 19.64 16.30 4.74
N THR A 188 20.73 16.43 5.51
CA THR A 188 21.62 17.59 5.49
C THR A 188 23.08 17.16 5.43
N VAL A 189 23.97 18.11 5.14
CA VAL A 189 25.41 17.87 5.15
C VAL A 189 25.88 17.67 6.59
N GLY A 190 26.65 16.62 6.83
CA GLY A 190 27.24 16.30 8.13
C GLY A 190 26.28 15.51 9.01
N LYS A 191 26.84 14.64 9.85
CA LYS A 191 26.05 13.92 10.86
C LYS A 191 25.59 14.90 11.92
N ALA A 192 24.33 14.78 12.34
CA ALA A 192 23.81 15.55 13.47
C ALA A 192 24.60 15.19 14.74
N ILE A 193 25.19 16.20 15.38
CA ILE A 193 25.81 16.04 16.71
C ILE A 193 24.85 16.65 17.73
N PRO A 194 24.40 15.89 18.74
CA PRO A 194 23.54 16.44 19.78
C PRO A 194 24.32 17.49 20.59
N HIS A 195 23.80 18.71 20.66
CA HIS A 195 24.36 19.79 21.49
C HIS A 195 23.30 20.27 22.51
N PRO A 196 23.68 20.61 23.77
CA PRO A 196 22.70 20.98 24.80
C PRO A 196 21.90 22.27 24.55
N ARG A 197 22.22 23.03 23.48
CA ARG A 197 21.59 24.30 23.11
C ARG A 197 21.05 24.32 21.67
N GLY A 198 20.91 23.16 21.03
CA GLY A 198 20.45 23.01 19.64
C GLY A 198 21.13 21.87 18.91
N HIS A 199 21.09 21.86 17.58
CA HIS A 199 21.82 20.92 16.75
C HIS A 199 22.83 21.68 15.88
N ALA A 200 24.04 21.11 15.75
CA ALA A 200 25.07 21.63 14.87
C ALA A 200 25.43 20.54 13.86
N HIS A 201 25.39 20.90 12.58
CA HIS A 201 25.85 20.03 11.51
C HIS A 201 27.35 20.24 11.31
N LEU A 202 28.11 19.15 11.20
CA LEU A 202 29.55 19.19 10.92
C LEU A 202 29.83 19.50 9.43
N ALA A 203 29.21 20.55 8.89
CA ALA A 203 29.36 20.97 7.50
C ALA A 203 30.72 21.64 7.22
N ALA A 204 31.40 22.14 8.26
CA ALA A 204 32.65 22.90 8.13
C ALA A 204 33.86 22.09 7.60
N LEU A 205 33.78 20.76 7.57
CA LEU A 205 34.86 19.87 7.12
C LEU A 205 34.67 19.39 5.67
N VAL A 206 33.58 19.77 5.01
CA VAL A 206 33.22 19.29 3.68
C VAL A 206 33.33 20.43 2.68
N SER A 207 34.13 20.25 1.63
CA SER A 207 34.23 21.27 0.57
C SER A 207 32.88 21.45 -0.12
N HIS A 208 32.47 22.71 -0.29
CA HIS A 208 31.24 23.10 -1.01
C HIS A 208 31.16 22.53 -2.43
N ASP A 209 32.31 22.24 -3.06
CA ASP A 209 32.38 21.64 -4.40
C ASP A 209 31.86 20.20 -4.48
N SER A 210 31.64 19.56 -3.33
CA SER A 210 31.15 18.17 -3.24
C SER A 210 29.65 18.06 -2.94
N TYR A 211 28.93 19.18 -2.88
CA TYR A 211 27.49 19.19 -2.60
C TYR A 211 26.70 18.75 -3.82
N ASN A 212 26.03 17.60 -3.71
CA ASN A 212 25.13 17.09 -4.73
C ASN A 212 23.95 16.38 -4.10
N PHE A 213 22.88 17.15 -3.83
CA PHE A 213 21.64 16.64 -3.26
C PHE A 213 20.68 16.02 -4.29
N SER A 214 21.19 15.63 -5.46
CA SER A 214 20.40 14.79 -6.36
C SER A 214 20.01 13.52 -5.62
N HIS A 215 18.73 13.22 -5.56
CA HIS A 215 18.21 12.12 -4.75
C HIS A 215 17.09 11.39 -5.46
N ARG A 216 16.95 10.13 -5.08
CA ARG A 216 15.87 9.25 -5.49
C ARG A 216 15.26 8.64 -4.24
N ILE A 217 13.95 8.74 -4.11
CA ILE A 217 13.19 8.09 -3.06
C ILE A 217 12.81 6.72 -3.59
N ASP A 218 13.47 5.67 -3.13
CA ASP A 218 13.18 4.30 -3.55
C ASP A 218 11.92 3.77 -2.84
N HIS A 219 11.77 4.10 -1.55
CA HIS A 219 10.56 3.85 -0.77
C HIS A 219 10.39 4.83 0.39
N PHE A 220 9.19 5.36 0.59
CA PHE A 220 8.85 6.19 1.74
C PHE A 220 7.40 5.93 2.19
N SER A 221 7.24 5.40 3.40
CA SER A 221 5.93 5.00 3.92
C SER A 221 5.80 5.20 5.43
N PHE A 222 4.55 5.24 5.89
CA PHE A 222 4.20 5.35 7.30
C PHE A 222 3.46 4.09 7.77
N GLY A 223 3.76 3.63 8.97
CA GLY A 223 3.17 2.45 9.59
C GLY A 223 3.81 1.13 9.15
N GLU A 224 3.01 0.08 9.20
CA GLU A 224 3.40 -1.26 8.75
C GLU A 224 3.40 -1.35 7.22
N LEU A 225 4.34 -2.11 6.67
CA LEU A 225 4.40 -2.31 5.23
C LEU A 225 3.23 -3.18 4.78
N LEU A 226 2.41 -2.63 3.89
CA LEU A 226 1.32 -3.35 3.25
C LEU A 226 1.75 -3.80 1.86
N PRO A 227 1.67 -5.11 1.54
CA PRO A 227 2.07 -5.61 0.24
C PRO A 227 1.17 -5.03 -0.85
N GLY A 228 1.79 -4.48 -1.90
CA GLY A 228 1.07 -3.90 -3.03
C GLY A 228 0.64 -2.45 -2.87
N LEU A 229 0.87 -1.84 -1.71
CA LEU A 229 0.69 -0.40 -1.55
C LEU A 229 1.88 0.33 -2.18
N ILE A 230 1.58 1.20 -3.15
CA ILE A 230 2.56 2.11 -3.76
C ILE A 230 2.31 3.49 -3.16
N ASN A 231 3.32 4.04 -2.48
CA ASN A 231 3.19 5.36 -1.85
C ASN A 231 3.43 6.48 -2.87
N PRO A 232 2.87 7.68 -2.65
CA PRO A 232 3.00 8.80 -3.60
C PRO A 232 4.44 9.26 -3.88
N LEU A 233 5.37 9.00 -2.96
CA LEU A 233 6.78 9.40 -3.10
C LEU A 233 7.68 8.27 -3.63
N ASP A 234 7.19 7.03 -3.72
CA ASP A 234 7.99 5.87 -4.12
C ASP A 234 8.47 6.01 -5.58
N GLY A 235 9.77 5.90 -5.85
CA GLY A 235 10.31 6.10 -7.19
C GLY A 235 10.41 7.56 -7.65
N THR A 236 10.18 8.56 -6.78
CA THR A 236 10.43 9.96 -7.17
C THR A 236 11.93 10.24 -7.25
N GLU A 237 12.36 10.97 -8.28
CA GLU A 237 13.75 11.37 -8.50
C GLU A 237 13.82 12.88 -8.74
N LYS A 238 14.74 13.56 -8.04
CA LYS A 238 15.04 14.98 -8.23
C LYS A 238 16.54 15.13 -8.45
N ILE A 239 16.91 15.72 -9.59
CA ILE A 239 18.30 16.04 -9.92
C ILE A 239 18.56 17.51 -9.59
N ALA A 240 19.60 17.79 -8.81
CA ALA A 240 19.97 19.16 -8.46
C ALA A 240 20.61 19.84 -9.68
N SER A 241 19.96 20.90 -10.20
CA SER A 241 20.39 21.58 -11.44
C SER A 241 21.44 22.68 -11.27
N ASP A 242 21.83 23.06 -10.05
CA ASP A 242 22.94 23.99 -9.84
C ASP A 242 23.76 23.61 -8.60
N ARG A 243 25.09 23.72 -8.71
CA ARG A 243 26.05 23.41 -7.63
C ARG A 243 26.12 24.52 -6.58
N MET A 244 25.37 25.61 -6.76
CA MET A 244 25.27 26.71 -5.80
C MET A 244 23.86 26.79 -5.22
N LEU A 245 23.80 26.64 -3.89
CA LEU A 245 22.76 27.05 -2.93
C LEU A 245 21.28 26.95 -3.39
N HIS A 246 20.51 26.10 -2.69
CA HIS A 246 19.05 25.88 -2.79
C HIS A 246 18.57 24.70 -3.65
N GLY A 247 19.28 23.57 -3.62
CA GLY A 247 18.70 22.26 -3.94
C GLY A 247 17.80 21.70 -2.82
N ILE A 248 16.94 22.54 -2.20
CA ILE A 248 16.03 22.09 -1.13
C ILE A 248 14.86 21.37 -1.81
N GLY A 249 14.94 20.05 -1.85
CA GLY A 249 13.78 19.22 -2.17
C GLY A 249 12.84 19.18 -0.97
N GLU A 250 11.92 20.14 -0.89
CA GLU A 250 10.85 20.08 0.12
C GLU A 250 9.69 19.23 -0.41
N PHE A 251 9.17 18.38 0.47
CA PHE A 251 7.99 17.56 0.23
C PHE A 251 7.09 17.70 1.45
N ILE A 252 5.84 18.09 1.22
CA ILE A 252 4.81 18.13 2.26
C ILE A 252 4.00 16.84 2.14
N VAL A 253 3.89 16.10 3.24
CA VAL A 253 3.19 14.83 3.28
C VAL A 253 2.18 14.83 4.42
N ASP A 254 0.90 14.75 4.06
CA ASP A 254 -0.19 14.56 5.00
C ASP A 254 -0.42 13.07 5.25
N VAL A 255 -0.31 12.66 6.51
CA VAL A 255 -0.41 11.25 6.91
C VAL A 255 -1.76 10.97 7.52
N PHE A 256 -2.52 10.06 6.91
CA PHE A 256 -3.77 9.54 7.45
C PHE A 256 -3.55 8.13 8.00
N CYS A 257 -3.79 7.95 9.30
CA CYS A 257 -3.67 6.63 9.94
C CYS A 257 -4.87 5.75 9.58
N CYS A 258 -4.63 4.68 8.83
CA CYS A 258 -5.67 3.74 8.41
C CYS A 258 -5.60 2.45 9.23
N ARG A 259 -6.77 1.92 9.63
CA ARG A 259 -6.89 0.61 10.28
C ARG A 259 -7.57 -0.38 9.35
N PHE A 260 -6.82 -1.36 8.88
CA PHE A 260 -7.37 -2.44 8.05
C PHE A 260 -8.07 -3.48 8.93
N LYS A 261 -9.35 -3.75 8.63
CA LYS A 261 -10.13 -4.82 9.25
C LYS A 261 -10.63 -5.75 8.15
N LEU A 262 -10.21 -7.02 8.20
CA LEU A 262 -10.72 -8.05 7.31
C LEU A 262 -11.90 -8.75 7.98
N GLY A 263 -13.10 -8.67 7.41
CA GLY A 263 -14.29 -9.28 7.99
C GLY A 263 -15.54 -9.16 7.13
N ALA A 264 -16.57 -9.93 7.48
CA ALA A 264 -17.89 -9.83 6.86
C ALA A 264 -18.56 -8.53 7.32
N TYR A 265 -18.53 -7.51 6.47
CA TYR A 265 -19.18 -6.24 6.77
C TYR A 265 -20.69 -6.41 6.53
N LYS A 266 -21.49 -6.35 7.61
CA LYS A 266 -22.94 -6.14 7.46
C LYS A 266 -23.13 -4.72 6.94
N GLN A 267 -23.81 -4.56 5.81
CA GLN A 267 -24.22 -3.24 5.34
C GLN A 267 -25.02 -2.58 6.46
N ALA A 268 -24.48 -1.51 7.05
CA ALA A 268 -25.32 -0.60 7.81
C ALA A 268 -26.36 -0.05 6.83
N PRO A 269 -27.66 -0.03 7.19
CA PRO A 269 -28.67 0.57 6.35
C PRO A 269 -28.25 2.01 6.07
N VAL A 270 -28.22 2.39 4.80
CA VAL A 270 -28.07 3.77 4.37
C VAL A 270 -29.23 4.52 5.01
N SER A 271 -28.96 5.30 6.05
CA SER A 271 -29.91 6.27 6.55
C SER A 271 -30.09 7.31 5.46
N LEU A 272 -31.18 7.19 4.70
CA LEU A 272 -31.66 8.24 3.82
C LEU A 272 -31.75 9.52 4.67
N PRO A 273 -31.14 10.64 4.26
CA PRO A 273 -31.35 11.89 4.98
C PRO A 273 -32.84 12.21 4.86
N ASP A 274 -33.53 12.22 6.00
CA ASP A 274 -34.92 12.64 6.10
C ASP A 274 -35.05 14.02 5.44
N GLY A 275 -35.91 14.08 4.43
CA GLY A 275 -36.27 15.31 3.75
C GLY A 275 -37.00 16.24 4.69
N HIS A 276 -36.26 17.04 5.45
CA HIS A 276 -36.76 18.30 5.98
C HIS A 276 -35.80 19.43 5.59
N THR A 277 -36.38 20.34 4.83
CA THR A 277 -35.78 21.53 4.23
C THR A 277 -35.31 22.56 5.27
N ILE A 278 -34.35 23.37 4.82
CA ILE A 278 -34.11 24.80 5.11
C ILE A 278 -32.82 25.13 5.89
N ASN A 279 -31.87 25.63 5.09
CA ASN A 279 -30.84 26.64 5.36
C ASN A 279 -29.80 26.38 6.44
N HIS A 280 -28.63 25.88 6.02
CA HIS A 280 -27.35 26.56 6.29
C HIS A 280 -26.29 26.01 5.32
N LEU A 281 -26.12 26.73 4.21
CA LEU A 281 -24.94 26.63 3.36
C LEU A 281 -23.85 27.51 4.02
N PRO A 282 -22.65 27.00 4.37
CA PRO A 282 -21.47 27.82 4.27
C PRO A 282 -20.93 27.64 2.85
N LEU A 283 -21.01 28.71 2.07
CA LEU A 283 -20.22 28.87 0.85
C LEU A 283 -18.76 28.54 1.17
N ILE A 284 -18.17 27.60 0.44
CA ILE A 284 -16.72 27.57 0.25
C ILE A 284 -16.41 28.75 -0.65
N THR A 285 -16.11 29.90 -0.04
CA THR A 285 -15.47 31.00 -0.75
C THR A 285 -14.01 30.67 -0.92
N ASP A 286 -13.68 30.33 -2.15
CA ASP A 286 -12.37 30.44 -2.75
C ASP A 286 -11.84 31.88 -2.56
N LYS A 287 -10.84 32.06 -1.68
CA LYS A 287 -9.79 33.11 -1.74
C LYS A 287 -8.90 33.14 -0.49
N SER A 288 -7.60 33.19 -0.78
CA SER A 288 -6.48 33.77 -0.01
C SER A 288 -6.10 33.15 1.33
N ILE A 289 -4.84 32.70 1.40
CA ILE A 289 -3.78 32.93 2.42
C ILE A 289 -2.60 32.07 1.89
N LEU A 290 -1.65 32.62 1.13
CA LEU A 290 -0.40 33.29 1.56
C LEU A 290 0.42 32.48 2.56
#